data_AF-A0A255SRI3-F1
#
_entry.id   AF-A0A255SRI3-F1
#
_cell.length_a   1.000
_cell.length_b   1.000
_cell.length_c   1.000
_cell.angle_alpha   90.00
_cell.angle_beta   90.00
_cell.angle_gamma   90.00
#
_symmetry.space_group_name_H-M   'P 1'
#
loop_
_entity.id
_entity.type
_entity.pdbx_description
1 polymer ?
#
loop_
_entity_poly.entity_id
_entity_poly.type
_entity_poly.pdbx_seq_one_letter_code
_entity_poly.pdbx_strand_id
1 'polypeptide(L)'
;MAELLLRLANWLQPEKVALLSNVDPIYVEYIKAGCNKAIVSANWKSNETKMFVIDRDAVNRSVAIDSAYPSIDSILSTDETVIVITDIYGTNKSLWNELLELGTSIIIFDLYHIGIILCKKNRYKIKYNLNL
;
A
#
# COMPACT_ATOMS: atom_id res chain seq x y z
N MET A 1 12.18 4.69 2.45
CA MET A 1 11.08 3.70 2.40
C MET A 1 11.08 2.81 3.64
N ALA A 2 12.17 2.11 3.96
CA ALA A 2 12.25 1.20 5.11
C ALA A 2 11.79 1.80 6.45
N GLU A 3 12.27 2.99 6.84
CA GLU A 3 11.81 3.66 8.07
C GLU A 3 10.31 3.99 8.08
N LEU A 4 9.74 4.36 6.93
CA LEU A 4 8.32 4.62 6.79
C LEU A 4 7.54 3.33 7.07
N LEU A 5 7.98 2.21 6.49
CA LEU A 5 7.35 0.90 6.71
C LEU A 5 7.44 0.46 8.18
N LEU A 6 8.57 0.71 8.84
CA LEU A 6 8.70 0.47 10.29
C LEU A 6 7.70 1.31 11.09
N ARG A 7 7.59 2.61 10.81
CA ARG A 7 6.68 3.51 11.53
C ARG A 7 5.22 3.14 11.27
N LEU A 8 4.87 2.80 10.04
CA LEU A 8 3.53 2.36 9.68
C LEU A 8 3.18 1.01 10.34
N ALA A 9 4.10 0.04 10.31
CA ALA A 9 3.88 -1.24 10.98
C ALA A 9 3.73 -1.08 12.51
N ASN A 10 4.54 -0.21 13.11
CA ASN A 10 4.44 0.11 14.54
C ASN A 10 3.11 0.77 14.92
N TRP A 11 2.61 1.67 14.07
CA TRP A 11 1.34 2.35 14.30
C TRP A 11 0.13 1.45 14.04
N LEU A 12 0.13 0.74 12.91
CA LEU A 12 -1.00 -0.06 12.44
C LEU A 12 -1.12 -1.40 13.17
N GLN A 13 -0.01 -1.95 13.67
CA GLN A 13 0.10 -3.29 14.26
C GLN A 13 -0.57 -4.38 13.38
N PRO A 14 -0.20 -4.49 12.08
CA PRO A 14 -0.87 -5.37 11.15
C PRO A 14 -0.62 -6.84 11.49
N GLU A 15 -1.65 -7.68 11.35
CA GLU A 15 -1.49 -9.14 11.40
C GLU A 15 -0.86 -9.67 10.12
N LYS A 16 -1.25 -9.10 8.97
CA LYS A 16 -0.74 -9.49 7.66
C LYS A 16 -0.38 -8.27 6.82
N VAL A 17 0.78 -8.35 6.17
CA VAL A 17 1.32 -7.35 5.25
C VAL A 17 1.55 -8.01 3.90
N ALA A 18 0.94 -7.47 2.86
CA ALA A 18 1.14 -7.91 1.48
C ALA A 18 2.27 -7.09 0.84
N LEU A 19 3.38 -7.76 0.52
CA LEU A 19 4.43 -7.20 -0.32
C LEU A 19 4.15 -7.61 -1.76
N LEU A 20 3.64 -6.67 -2.56
CA LEU A 20 3.33 -6.89 -3.97
C LEU A 20 4.51 -6.37 -4.79
N SER A 21 5.05 -7.21 -5.69
CA SER A 21 6.30 -7.04 -6.46
C SER A 21 7.56 -7.60 -5.79
N ASN A 22 8.68 -7.52 -6.51
CA ASN A 22 10.03 -7.80 -6.00
C ASN A 22 10.47 -6.68 -5.05
N VAL A 23 9.84 -6.64 -3.88
CA VAL A 23 10.16 -5.69 -2.82
C VAL A 23 11.51 -6.07 -2.18
N ASP A 24 12.34 -5.08 -1.87
CA ASP A 24 13.63 -5.28 -1.20
C ASP A 24 13.44 -6.09 0.11
N PRO A 25 14.17 -7.21 0.30
CA PRO A 25 14.10 -8.02 1.52
C PRO A 25 14.28 -7.22 2.81
N ILE A 26 15.02 -6.12 2.78
CA ILE A 26 15.22 -5.24 3.94
C ILE A 26 13.91 -4.70 4.50
N TYR A 27 12.88 -4.52 3.66
CA TYR A 27 11.58 -4.02 4.12
C TYR A 27 10.89 -5.01 5.05
N VAL A 28 11.10 -6.31 4.87
CA VAL A 28 10.56 -7.34 5.75
C VAL A 28 11.12 -7.17 7.17
N GLU A 29 12.41 -6.89 7.29
CA GLU A 29 13.07 -6.67 8.57
C GLU A 29 12.50 -5.46 9.30
N TYR A 30 12.31 -4.35 8.58
CA TYR A 30 11.75 -3.11 9.14
C TYR A 30 10.27 -3.27 9.52
N ILE A 31 9.48 -3.97 8.72
CA ILE A 31 8.08 -4.28 9.04
C ILE A 31 8.01 -5.12 10.32
N LYS A 32 8.85 -6.17 10.43
CA LYS A 32 8.91 -7.01 11.63
C LYS A 32 9.43 -6.27 12.85
N ALA A 33 10.36 -5.33 12.67
CA ALA A 33 10.82 -4.47 13.75
C ALA A 33 9.71 -3.54 14.29
N GLY A 34 8.82 -3.06 13.41
CA GLY A 34 7.63 -2.29 13.80
C GLY A 34 6.50 -3.15 14.38
N CYS A 35 6.32 -4.37 13.88
CA CYS A 35 5.29 -5.31 14.34
C CYS A 35 5.81 -6.75 14.30
N ASN A 36 6.26 -7.27 15.44
CA ASN A 36 6.88 -8.60 15.52
C ASN A 36 5.94 -9.75 15.13
N LYS A 37 4.61 -9.56 15.29
CA LYS A 37 3.60 -10.55 14.92
C LYS A 37 3.19 -10.52 13.44
N ALA A 38 3.68 -9.54 12.67
CA ALA A 38 3.26 -9.34 11.28
C ALA A 38 3.73 -10.51 10.39
N ILE A 39 2.77 -11.12 9.70
CA ILE A 39 3.03 -12.10 8.64
C ILE A 39 3.20 -11.34 7.34
N VAL A 40 4.41 -11.41 6.77
CA VAL A 40 4.77 -10.72 5.53
C VAL A 40 4.79 -11.74 4.38
N SER A 41 3.96 -11.53 3.36
CA SER A 41 3.88 -12.45 2.22
C SER A 41 3.40 -11.77 0.94
N ALA A 42 3.72 -12.35 -0.22
CA ALA A 42 3.12 -11.91 -1.49
C ALA A 42 1.64 -12.34 -1.64
N ASN A 43 1.22 -13.36 -0.89
CA ASN A 43 -0.17 -13.81 -0.87
C ASN A 43 -1.03 -12.86 -0.03
N TRP A 44 -2.07 -12.30 -0.61
CA TRP A 44 -2.97 -11.36 0.05
C TRP A 44 -4.38 -11.94 0.18
N LYS A 45 -5.12 -11.52 1.21
CA LYS A 45 -6.55 -11.77 1.35
C LYS A 45 -7.20 -10.50 1.90
N SER A 46 -8.25 -10.01 1.26
CA SER A 46 -8.83 -8.70 1.53
C SER A 46 -9.19 -8.47 2.99
N ASN A 47 -9.69 -9.50 3.69
CA ASN A 47 -10.13 -9.40 5.09
C ASN A 47 -9.02 -9.60 6.14
N GLU A 48 -7.83 -10.04 5.75
CA GLU A 48 -6.71 -10.32 6.66
C GLU A 48 -5.58 -9.29 6.51
N THR A 49 -5.41 -8.73 5.31
CA THR A 49 -4.32 -7.81 5.01
C THR A 49 -4.68 -6.39 5.42
N LYS A 50 -3.96 -5.85 6.42
CA LYS A 50 -4.11 -4.44 6.84
C LYS A 50 -3.13 -3.49 6.17
N MET A 51 -2.06 -4.00 5.57
CA MET A 51 -1.04 -3.20 4.91
C MET A 51 -0.65 -3.79 3.57
N PHE A 52 -0.64 -2.96 2.53
CA PHE A 52 -0.17 -3.29 1.19
C PHE A 52 1.03 -2.42 0.87
N VAL A 53 2.10 -3.04 0.37
CA VAL A 53 3.31 -2.34 -0.09
C VAL A 53 3.55 -2.72 -1.54
N ILE A 54 3.61 -1.70 -2.40
CA ILE A 54 3.82 -1.82 -3.84
C ILE A 54 5.09 -1.04 -4.17
N ASP A 55 6.18 -1.75 -4.45
CA ASP A 55 7.48 -1.13 -4.79
C ASP A 55 7.64 -0.94 -6.32
N ARG A 56 8.79 -0.42 -6.77
CA ARG A 56 9.20 -0.42 -8.19
C ARG A 56 9.18 -1.84 -8.74
N ASP A 57 9.01 -1.93 -10.05
CA ASP A 57 8.93 -3.19 -10.82
C ASP A 57 7.62 -4.00 -10.71
N ALA A 58 6.55 -3.41 -10.15
CA ALA A 58 5.19 -3.95 -10.31
C ALA A 58 4.72 -4.03 -11.78
N VAL A 59 5.44 -3.36 -12.69
CA VAL A 59 5.07 -3.15 -14.08
C VAL A 59 5.98 -3.93 -15.03
N ASN A 60 5.94 -5.25 -14.92
CA ASN A 60 5.84 -6.10 -16.12
C ASN A 60 4.34 -6.38 -16.34
N ARG A 61 3.57 -5.31 -16.62
CA ARG A 61 2.13 -5.36 -16.95
C ARG A 61 1.87 -5.91 -18.35
N SER A 62 2.45 -7.06 -18.66
CA SER A 62 2.06 -7.84 -19.84
C SER A 62 1.74 -9.28 -19.41
N VAL A 63 0.45 -9.59 -19.50
CA VAL A 63 -0.12 -10.94 -19.66
C VAL A 63 -0.31 -11.83 -18.41
N ALA A 64 0.33 -11.58 -17.26
CA ALA A 64 0.18 -12.47 -16.07
C ALA A 64 -0.62 -11.90 -14.86
N ILE A 65 -1.10 -10.65 -14.93
CA ILE A 65 -1.47 -9.84 -13.75
C ILE A 65 -2.96 -9.92 -13.33
N ASP A 66 -3.81 -10.70 -13.99
CA ASP A 66 -5.23 -10.80 -13.56
C ASP A 66 -5.47 -11.62 -12.27
N SER A 67 -4.45 -12.30 -11.72
CA SER A 67 -4.62 -13.15 -10.51
C SER A 67 -3.73 -12.81 -9.32
N ALA A 68 -2.66 -12.03 -9.50
CA ALA A 68 -1.69 -11.76 -8.42
C ALA A 68 -1.99 -10.46 -7.66
N TYR A 69 -2.57 -9.46 -8.33
CA TYR A 69 -2.93 -8.19 -7.71
C TYR A 69 -4.40 -8.19 -7.30
N PRO A 70 -4.72 -7.71 -6.09
CA PRO A 70 -6.11 -7.44 -5.75
C PRO A 70 -6.72 -6.46 -6.75
N SER A 71 -7.98 -6.69 -7.12
CA SER A 71 -8.75 -5.62 -7.76
C SER A 71 -8.78 -4.43 -6.82
N ILE A 72 -8.73 -3.22 -7.36
CA ILE A 72 -8.66 -2.02 -6.53
C ILE A 72 -9.87 -1.94 -5.59
N ASP A 73 -11.06 -2.33 -6.06
CA ASP A 73 -12.26 -2.45 -5.23
C ASP A 73 -12.05 -3.35 -4.00
N SER A 74 -11.33 -4.47 -4.16
CA SER A 74 -11.04 -5.37 -3.05
C SER A 74 -10.10 -4.75 -2.02
N ILE A 75 -9.11 -3.94 -2.44
CA ILE A 75 -8.19 -3.23 -1.54
C ILE A 75 -8.93 -2.13 -0.78
N LEU A 76 -9.79 -1.39 -1.47
CA LEU A 76 -10.54 -0.27 -0.89
C LEU A 76 -11.71 -0.73 -0.02
N SER A 77 -12.22 -1.95 -0.23
CA SER A 77 -13.29 -2.52 0.59
C SER A 77 -12.86 -2.84 2.02
N THR A 78 -11.54 -2.98 2.24
CA THR A 78 -10.97 -3.30 3.55
C THR A 78 -10.85 -2.04 4.39
N ASP A 79 -11.58 -2.04 5.50
CA ASP A 79 -11.53 -0.94 6.45
C ASP A 79 -10.17 -0.91 7.17
N GLU A 80 -9.76 0.28 7.58
CA GLU A 80 -8.50 0.53 8.32
C GLU A 80 -7.24 -0.03 7.64
N THR A 81 -7.23 0.00 6.31
CA THR A 81 -6.11 -0.50 5.50
C THR A 81 -5.19 0.62 5.06
N VAL A 82 -3.89 0.33 5.04
CA VAL A 82 -2.84 1.23 4.55
C VAL A 82 -2.24 0.67 3.26
N ILE A 83 -2.24 1.47 2.20
CA ILE A 83 -1.55 1.15 0.95
C ILE A 83 -0.37 2.10 0.82
N VAL A 84 0.82 1.55 0.59
CA VAL A 84 2.05 2.30 0.34
C VAL A 84 2.53 1.96 -1.06
N ILE A 85 2.70 2.96 -1.91
CA ILE A 85 3.08 2.81 -3.32
C ILE A 85 4.30 3.66 -3.57
N THR A 86 5.38 3.07 -4.08
CA THR A 86 6.54 3.85 -4.52
C THR A 86 6.46 4.18 -6.00
N ASP A 87 7.25 5.15 -6.44
CA ASP A 87 7.39 5.56 -7.82
C ASP A 87 6.05 5.94 -8.48
N ILE A 88 5.23 6.69 -7.73
CA ILE A 88 3.88 7.16 -8.14
C ILE A 88 3.89 8.14 -9.32
N TYR A 89 5.06 8.63 -9.73
CA TYR A 89 5.26 9.43 -10.94
C TYR A 89 6.00 8.68 -12.06
N GLY A 90 6.51 7.48 -11.78
CA GLY A 90 7.21 6.60 -12.71
C GLY A 90 6.38 5.36 -13.03
N THR A 91 6.88 4.16 -12.68
CA THR A 91 6.27 2.88 -13.06
C THR A 91 4.84 2.73 -12.54
N ASN A 92 4.56 3.25 -11.35
CA ASN A 92 3.25 3.09 -10.71
C ASN A 92 2.28 4.26 -10.99
N LYS A 93 2.63 5.19 -11.88
CA LYS A 93 1.81 6.38 -12.19
C LYS A 93 0.37 6.06 -12.61
N SER A 94 0.18 5.03 -13.43
CA SER A 94 -1.18 4.64 -13.86
C SER A 94 -2.02 4.09 -12.70
N LEU A 95 -1.44 3.24 -11.84
CA LEU A 95 -2.15 2.74 -10.64
C LEU A 95 -2.43 3.88 -9.67
N TRP A 96 -1.48 4.81 -9.50
CA TRP A 96 -1.65 5.97 -8.65
C TRP A 96 -2.80 6.85 -9.13
N ASN A 97 -2.86 7.18 -10.42
CA ASN A 97 -3.95 7.98 -10.99
C ASN A 97 -5.31 7.28 -10.83
N GLU A 98 -5.37 5.97 -11.08
CA GLU A 98 -6.58 5.17 -10.89
C GLU A 98 -7.08 5.23 -9.44
N LEU A 99 -6.17 5.09 -8.46
CA LEU A 99 -6.49 5.23 -7.03
C LEU A 99 -6.90 6.66 -6.64
N LEU A 100 -6.33 7.69 -7.28
CA LEU A 100 -6.71 9.08 -7.07
C LEU A 100 -8.10 9.41 -7.60
N GLU A 101 -8.56 8.75 -8.65
CA GLU A 101 -9.88 8.97 -9.26
C GLU A 101 -11.02 8.34 -8.43
N LEU A 102 -10.70 7.34 -7.60
CA LEU A 102 -11.70 6.62 -6.81
C LEU A 102 -12.27 7.47 -5.64
N GLY A 103 -13.58 7.33 -5.46
CA GLY A 103 -14.42 8.14 -4.55
C GLY A 103 -14.31 7.79 -3.05
N THR A 104 -14.96 8.64 -2.25
CA THR A 104 -15.09 8.75 -0.77
C THR A 104 -14.68 7.58 0.14
N SER A 105 -14.03 7.91 1.27
CA SER A 105 -13.48 7.02 2.33
C SER A 105 -11.97 6.76 2.27
N ILE A 106 -11.21 7.72 1.73
CA ILE A 106 -9.78 7.60 1.53
C ILE A 106 -9.05 8.88 1.96
N ILE A 107 -8.00 8.75 2.77
CA ILE A 107 -7.02 9.82 3.01
C ILE A 107 -5.78 9.52 2.18
N ILE A 108 -5.33 10.51 1.41
CA ILE A 108 -4.22 10.35 0.47
C ILE A 108 -3.10 11.32 0.83
N PHE A 109 -1.89 10.79 0.97
CA PHE A 109 -0.65 11.54 1.11
C PHE A 109 0.22 11.31 -0.13
N ASP A 110 0.62 12.41 -0.74
CA ASP A 110 1.66 12.44 -1.77
C ASP A 110 2.95 12.93 -1.13
N LEU A 111 3.93 12.03 -1.05
CA LEU A 111 5.26 12.27 -0.48
C LEU A 111 6.31 12.20 -1.60
N TYR A 112 6.11 12.93 -2.69
CA TYR A 112 6.93 12.93 -3.90
C TYR A 112 6.92 11.57 -4.61
N HIS A 113 7.89 10.70 -4.33
CA HIS A 113 7.98 9.39 -4.98
C HIS A 113 7.18 8.32 -4.23
N ILE A 114 6.53 8.64 -3.11
CA ILE A 114 5.78 7.68 -2.31
C ILE A 114 4.35 8.18 -2.13
N GLY A 115 3.37 7.38 -2.53
CA GLY A 115 1.97 7.57 -2.22
C GLY A 115 1.56 6.73 -1.01
N ILE A 116 0.81 7.33 -0.08
CA ILE A 116 0.18 6.60 1.02
C ILE A 116 -1.32 6.81 0.95
N ILE A 117 -2.07 5.73 1.06
CA ILE A 117 -3.53 5.70 1.05
C ILE A 117 -4.00 5.03 2.33
N LEU A 118 -4.83 5.74 3.09
CA LEU A 118 -5.54 5.19 4.26
C LEU A 118 -7.00 4.97 3.87
N CYS A 119 -7.41 3.71 3.79
CA CYS A 119 -8.80 3.31 3.61
C CYS A 119 -9.50 3.39 4.97
N LYS A 120 -10.56 4.20 5.08
CA LYS A 120 -11.35 4.31 6.30
C LYS A 120 -12.82 4.47 5.97
N LYS A 121 -13.61 3.40 6.12
CA LYS A 121 -15.07 3.49 6.06
C LYS A 121 -15.48 4.52 7.12
N ASN A 122 -16.34 5.46 6.74
CA ASN A 122 -16.86 6.53 7.60
C ASN A 122 -16.07 7.86 7.65
N ARG A 123 -15.21 8.17 6.67
CA ARG A 123 -14.66 9.54 6.50
C ARG A 123 -14.81 10.05 5.06
N TYR A 124 -15.04 11.36 4.91
CA TYR A 124 -15.00 12.01 3.59
C TYR A 124 -13.58 11.95 3.01
N LYS A 125 -13.45 11.99 1.67
CA LYS A 125 -12.15 12.01 0.97
C LYS A 125 -11.38 13.28 1.36
N ILE A 126 -10.15 13.14 1.87
CA ILE A 126 -9.28 14.27 2.21
C ILE A 126 -7.90 14.06 1.57
N LYS A 127 -7.47 15.00 0.73
CA LYS A 127 -6.17 14.97 0.04
C LYS A 127 -5.22 15.97 0.71
N TYR A 128 -4.05 15.50 1.11
CA TYR A 128 -2.99 16.37 1.64
C TYR A 128 -1.77 16.32 0.70
N ASN A 129 -1.39 17.49 0.17
CA ASN A 129 -0.11 17.66 -0.53
C ASN A 129 0.90 18.21 0.48
N LEU A 130 1.89 17.41 0.86
CA LEU A 130 2.95 17.82 1.77
C LEU A 130 4.13 18.34 0.94
N ASN A 131 4.26 19.67 0.85
CA ASN A 131 5.48 20.31 0.35
C ASN A 131 6.44 20.42 1.54
N LEU A 132 7.40 19.50 1.64
CA LEU A 132 8.49 19.56 2.61
C LEU A 132 9.68 20.34 2.04
#